data_AF-A0A535K166-F1
#
_entry.id   AF-A0A535K166-F1
#
_cell.length_a   1.000
_cell.length_b   1.000
_cell.length_c   1.000
_cell.angle_alpha   90.00
_cell.angle_beta   90.00
_cell.angle_gamma   90.00
#
_symmetry.space_group_name_H-M   'P 1'
#
loop_
_entity.id
_entity.type
_entity.pdbx_description
1 polymer ?
#
loop_
_entity_poly.entity_id
_entity_poly.type
_entity_poly.pdbx_seq_one_letter_code
_entity_poly.pdbx_strand_id
1 'polypeptide(L)' 'MSKFSASVTVKLHGGPLDGKSAVSYGAVVGSLIDVNHHNYRVTTVDTIPGWTEMIANATWVDKKSLVPRMVVKPKL' A
#
# COMPACT_ATOMS: atom_id res chain seq x y z
N MET A 1 8.58 18.26 7.20
CA MET A 1 7.91 16.94 7.15
C MET A 1 8.49 16.07 8.24
N SER A 2 7.76 15.84 9.33
CA SER A 2 8.15 14.87 10.34
C SER A 2 8.10 13.47 9.71
N LYS A 3 9.26 12.85 9.49
CA LYS A 3 9.33 11.42 9.16
C LYS A 3 8.81 10.68 10.40
N PHE A 4 7.63 10.09 10.32
CA PHE A 4 7.13 9.20 11.35
C PHE A 4 8.07 7.99 11.41
N SER A 5 8.94 7.96 12.43
CA SER A 5 9.89 6.88 12.68
C SER A 5 9.26 5.70 13.45
N ALA A 6 7.93 5.73 13.65
CA ALA A 6 7.21 4.70 14.38
C ALA A 6 6.90 3.48 13.50
N SER A 7 6.82 2.30 14.11
CA SER A 7 6.21 1.13 13.49
C SER A 7 4.73 1.40 13.24
N VAL A 8 4.26 1.05 12.04
CA VAL A 8 2.88 1.18 11.63
C VAL A 8 2.30 -0.20 11.38
N THR A 9 1.28 -0.57 12.14
CA THR A 9 0.50 -1.78 11.89
C THR A 9 -0.53 -1.47 10.81
N VAL A 10 -0.39 -2.08 9.64
CA VAL A 10 -1.21 -1.83 8.45
C VAL A 10 -2.19 -2.96 8.25
N LYS A 11 -3.49 -2.65 8.30
CA LYS A 11 -4.56 -3.57 7.92
C LYS A 11 -4.71 -3.60 6.40
N LEU A 12 -4.64 -4.80 5.83
CA LEU A 12 -4.66 -5.03 4.38
C LEU A 12 -6.09 -5.32 3.93
N HIS A 13 -6.52 -4.60 2.89
CA HIS A 13 -7.85 -4.73 2.29
C HIS A 13 -7.73 -5.12 0.82
N GLY A 14 -8.45 -6.17 0.42
CA GLY A 14 -8.44 -6.75 -0.91
C GLY A 14 -7.21 -7.62 -1.22
N GLY A 15 -7.26 -8.29 -2.38
CA GLY A 15 -6.18 -9.14 -2.86
C GLY A 15 -5.93 -10.39 -2.00
N PRO A 16 -4.76 -11.04 -2.16
CA PRO A 16 -4.47 -12.34 -1.53
C PRO A 16 -4.26 -12.30 0.00
N LEU A 17 -4.03 -11.12 0.57
CA LEU A 17 -3.80 -10.94 2.01
C LEU A 17 -4.93 -10.14 2.69
N ASP A 18 -6.12 -10.11 2.09
CA ASP A 18 -7.27 -9.42 2.65
C ASP A 18 -7.57 -9.85 4.11
N GLY A 19 -7.86 -8.87 4.96
CA GLY A 19 -8.13 -9.07 6.38
C GLY A 19 -6.90 -9.35 7.26
N LYS A 20 -5.70 -9.49 6.67
CA LYS A 20 -4.43 -9.64 7.41
C LYS A 20 -3.83 -8.28 7.76
N SER A 21 -2.81 -8.32 8.61
CA SER A 21 -2.04 -7.15 9.02
C SER A 21 -0.56 -7.32 8.69
N ALA A 22 0.13 -6.23 8.39
CA ALA A 22 1.57 -6.17 8.20
C ALA A 22 2.17 -5.03 9.03
N VAL A 23 3.44 -5.15 9.42
CA VAL A 23 4.17 -4.05 10.08
C VAL A 23 5.04 -3.36 9.05
N SER A 24 4.94 -2.04 8.95
CA SER A 24 5.73 -1.22 8.03
C SER A 24 6.33 -0.02 8.75
N TYR A 25 7.57 0.31 8.43
CA TYR A 25 8.26 1.49 8.96
C TYR A 25 8.18 2.63 7.94
N GLY A 26 7.76 3.81 8.41
CA GLY A 26 7.63 4.98 7.53
C GLY A 26 6.48 4.89 6.54
N ALA A 27 5.47 4.05 6.80
CA ALA A 27 4.24 4.04 6.02
C ALA A 27 3.55 5.41 6.13
N VAL A 28 3.33 6.02 4.97
CA VAL A 28 2.61 7.30 4.84
C VAL A 28 1.44 7.11 3.90
N VAL A 29 0.38 7.91 4.07
CA VAL A 29 -0.77 7.90 3.16
C VAL A 29 -0.28 8.12 1.72
N GLY A 30 -0.74 7.28 0.80
CA GLY A 30 -0.30 7.29 -0.58
C GLY A 30 1.02 6.57 -0.83
N SER A 31 1.73 6.03 0.16
CA SER A 31 2.88 5.15 -0.11
C SER A 31 2.43 3.77 -0.62
N LEU A 32 3.30 3.11 -1.39
CA LEU A 32 3.17 1.70 -1.71
C LEU A 32 4.01 0.90 -0.71
N ILE A 33 3.41 -0.17 -0.17
CA ILE A 33 4.11 -1.18 0.61
C ILE A 33 4.05 -2.50 -0.15
N ASP A 34 5.17 -3.22 -0.19
CA ASP A 34 5.20 -4.60 -0.65
C ASP A 34 5.04 -5.51 0.56
N VAL A 35 4.01 -6.35 0.54
CA VAL A 35 3.77 -7.37 1.57
C VAL A 35 3.70 -8.71 0.87
N ASN A 36 4.71 -9.56 1.11
CA ASN A 36 4.79 -10.89 0.51
C ASN A 36 4.61 -10.85 -1.02
N HIS A 37 5.31 -9.94 -1.71
CA HIS A 37 5.24 -9.73 -3.18
C HIS A 37 3.92 -9.16 -3.72
N HIS A 38 3.03 -8.71 -2.83
CA HIS A 38 1.79 -8.03 -3.18
C HIS A 38 1.87 -6.56 -2.81
N ASN A 39 1.59 -5.69 -3.79
CA ASN A 39 1.60 -4.25 -3.59
C ASN A 39 0.28 -3.80 -2.95
N TYR A 40 0.38 -3.03 -1.88
CA TYR A 40 -0.74 -2.36 -1.23
C TYR A 40 -0.44 -0.86 -1.17
N ARG A 41 -1.46 -0.04 -1.43
CA ARG A 41 -1.38 1.42 -1.27
C ARG A 41 -1.95 1.79 0.09
N VAL A 42 -1.16 2.45 0.93
CA VAL A 42 -1.62 2.98 2.21
C VAL A 42 -2.65 4.08 1.97
N THR A 43 -3.83 3.96 2.57
CA THR A 43 -4.96 4.89 2.40
C THR A 43 -5.20 5.76 3.62
N THR A 44 -4.93 5.25 4.82
CA THR A 44 -5.01 6.02 6.06
C THR A 44 -3.84 5.68 6.97
N VAL A 45 -3.44 6.63 7.81
CA VAL A 45 -2.49 6.42 8.91
C VAL A 45 -3.00 7.23 10.09
N ASP A 46 -3.27 6.55 11.19
CA ASP A 46 -3.87 7.08 12.40
C ASP A 46 -2.89 6.94 13.56
N THR A 47 -2.68 8.04 14.29
CA THR A 47 -1.90 8.04 15.53
C THR A 47 -2.86 7.93 16.69
N ILE A 48 -2.71 6.90 17.53
CA ILE A 48 -3.54 6.73 18.72
C ILE A 48 -2.83 7.39 19.91
N PRO A 49 -3.45 8.38 20.58
CA PRO A 49 -2.86 9.00 21.76
C PRO A 49 -2.51 7.95 22.83
N GLY A 50 -1.26 8.00 23.32
CA GLY A 50 -0.76 7.06 24.33
C GLY A 50 -0.24 5.72 23.78
N TRP A 51 -0.35 5.47 22.48
CA TRP A 51 0.25 4.31 21.83
C TRP A 51 1.54 4.71 21.14
N THR A 52 2.56 3.86 21.23
CA THR A 52 3.82 4.07 20.50
C THR A 52 3.69 3.68 19.03
N GLU A 53 2.83 2.72 18.72
CA GLU A 53 2.58 2.24 17.37
C GLU A 53 1.44 3.02 16.70
N MET A 54 1.58 3.26 15.40
CA MET A 54 0.52 3.83 14.57
C MET A 54 -0.28 2.71 13.91
N ILE A 55 -1.53 3.00 13.54
CA ILE A 55 -2.38 2.08 12.79
C ILE A 55 -2.62 2.66 11.41
N ALA A 56 -2.66 1.82 10.38
CA ALA A 56 -2.94 2.23 9.02
C ALA A 56 -3.88 1.25 8.31
N ASN A 57 -4.52 1.72 7.25
CA ASN A 57 -5.19 0.87 6.28
C ASN A 57 -4.44 0.94 4.95
N ALA A 58 -4.39 -0.17 4.22
CA ALA A 58 -3.89 -0.19 2.86
C ALA A 58 -4.77 -1.07 1.95
N THR A 59 -4.95 -0.63 0.72
CA THR A 59 -5.75 -1.31 -0.30
C THR A 59 -4.87 -1.96 -1.34
N TRP A 60 -5.20 -3.19 -1.72
CA TRP A 60 -4.47 -3.94 -2.74
C TRP A 60 -4.43 -3.19 -4.08
N VAL A 61 -3.26 -3.20 -4.71
CA VAL A 61 -3.06 -2.64 -6.04
C VAL A 61 -2.91 -3.80 -7.01
N ASP A 62 -3.97 -4.05 -7.79
CA ASP A 62 -3.92 -5.03 -8.87
C ASP A 62 -2.85 -4.62 -9.88
N LYS A 63 -1.88 -5.51 -10.13
CA LYS A 63 -0.88 -5.34 -11.19
C LYS A 63 -1.53 -5.63 -12.55
N LYS A 64 -2.73 -5.12 -12.84
CA LYS A 64 -3.24 -5.11 -14.21
C LYS A 64 -2.31 -4.22 -15.02
N SER A 65 -1.36 -4.92 -15.64
CA SER A 65 -0.33 -4.48 -16.55
C SER A 65 -0.67 -3.13 -17.19
N LEU A 66 0.01 -2.07 -16.75
CA LEU A 66 0.02 -0.78 -17.44
C LEU A 66 0.86 -0.87 -18.73
N VAL A 67 0.65 -1.92 -19.53
CA VAL A 67 1.13 -1.93 -20.91
C VAL A 67 -0.04 -1.45 -21.75
N PRO A 68 -0.11 -0.16 -22.11
CA PRO A 68 -0.96 0.23 -23.22
C PRO A 68 -0.47 -0.58 -24.41
N ARG A 69 -1.30 -1.52 -24.88
CA ARG A 69 -1.08 -2.22 -26.14
C ARG A 69 -1.08 -1.14 -27.22
N MET A 70 0.10 -0.61 -27.56
CA MET A 70 0.27 0.23 -28.74
C MET A 70 -0.06 -0.66 -29.94
N VAL A 71 -1.32 -0.61 -30.37
CA VAL A 71 -1.74 -1.18 -31.65
C VAL A 71 -1.15 -0.28 -32.72
N VAL A 72 0.10 -0.54 -33.09
CA VAL A 72 0.67 0.02 -34.31
C VAL A 72 -0.07 -0.67 -35.46
N LYS A 73 -1.08 0.00 -36.02
CA LYS A 73 -1.69 -0.45 -37.27
C LYS A 73 -0.63 -0.29 -38.37
N PRO A 74 -0.24 -1.35 -39.10
CA PRO A 74 0.58 -1.18 -40.28
C PRO A 74 -0.24 -0.40 -41.30
N LYS A 75 0.31 0.72 -41.76
CA LYS A 75 -0.24 1.50 -42.86
C LYS A 75 0.12 0.74 -44.15
N LEU A 76 -0.88 0.10 -44.76
CA LEU A 76 -0.82 -0.38 -46.14
C LEU A 76 -0.94 0.80 -47.10
#